data_AF-A0A7V8YVQ4-F1
#
_entry.id   AF-A0A7V8YVQ4-F1
#
_cell.length_a   1.000
_cell.length_b   1.000
_cell.length_c   1.000
_cell.angle_alpha   90.00
_cell.angle_beta   90.00
_cell.angle_gamma   90.00
#
_symmetry.space_group_name_H-M   'P 1'
#
loop_
_entity.id
_entity.type
_entity.pdbx_description
1 polymer ?
#
loop_
_entity_poly.entity_id
_entity_poly.type
_entity_poly.pdbx_seq_one_letter_code
_entity_poly.pdbx_strand_id
1 'polypeptide(L)'
;MRSTTAPPVPPPPKPPPPRPKTIPAGVTIGGLLVGGLSPARATTEVRAFFARPVPIRISATSRLLAAPKALGAAAYVGDAVKRARISRAGAKVPLKVAAPLPAIARYVSRLALRFDRARVDSRLLLRGSAPFVTASQTGRELQQEPLRRALFRSLKTHARTPVAARLAEQAAAVSRNSIGDVIVIRRSANKLVLYDGMKPRRTFGVATGQPRYPTPLGNFQIVVKWRNPWWYPPASDWAKDAKPIPPGPGNPLGTRWMGISSPAVGIHGTPDAASIGYSASHGCIRMLVSEAEWLFEQVEIGTPVFIVP
;
A
#
# COMPACT_ATOMS: atom_id res chain seq x y z
N MET A 1 12.82 -107.88 8.41
CA MET A 1 13.76 -106.75 8.42
C MET A 1 13.30 -105.74 7.37
N ARG A 2 12.70 -104.62 7.76
CA ARG A 2 12.29 -103.54 6.84
C ARG A 2 13.37 -102.46 6.88
N SER A 3 14.06 -102.26 5.75
CA SER A 3 15.07 -101.22 5.59
C SER A 3 14.35 -99.90 5.26
N THR A 4 14.38 -98.95 6.19
CA THR A 4 13.86 -97.59 5.99
C THR A 4 15.01 -96.70 5.50
N THR A 5 15.01 -96.38 4.21
CA THR A 5 15.93 -95.41 3.62
C THR A 5 15.52 -94.00 4.03
N ALA A 6 16.43 -93.23 4.62
CA ALA A 6 16.20 -91.84 4.98
C ALA A 6 16.02 -90.96 3.72
N PRO A 7 15.12 -89.96 3.75
CA PRO A 7 14.90 -89.07 2.62
C PRO A 7 16.11 -88.15 2.36
N PRO A 8 16.37 -87.77 1.10
CA PRO A 8 17.53 -86.95 0.73
C PRO A 8 17.45 -85.54 1.31
N VAL A 9 18.60 -85.06 1.78
CA VAL A 9 18.80 -83.71 2.33
C VAL A 9 18.50 -82.65 1.25
N PRO A 10 17.66 -81.63 1.53
CA PRO A 10 17.37 -80.58 0.57
C PRO A 10 18.63 -79.78 0.21
N PRO A 11 18.80 -79.36 -1.05
CA PRO A 11 19.98 -78.62 -1.49
C PRO A 11 20.08 -77.27 -0.76
N PRO A 12 21.30 -76.78 -0.49
CA PRO A 12 21.50 -75.51 0.20
C PRO A 12 20.86 -74.35 -0.59
N PRO A 13 20.31 -73.34 0.09
CA PRO A 13 19.67 -72.21 -0.55
C PRO A 13 20.64 -71.51 -1.50
N LYS A 14 20.20 -71.24 -2.74
CA LYS A 14 21.01 -70.52 -3.74
C LYS A 14 21.48 -69.18 -3.17
N PRO A 15 22.78 -68.82 -3.33
CA PRO A 15 23.26 -67.51 -2.91
C PRO A 15 22.46 -66.41 -3.59
N PRO A 16 22.13 -65.32 -2.88
CA PRO A 16 21.41 -64.21 -3.49
C PRO A 16 22.20 -63.66 -4.68
N PRO A 17 21.53 -63.31 -5.79
CA PRO A 17 22.21 -62.82 -6.98
C PRO A 17 23.06 -61.58 -6.64
N PRO A 18 24.24 -61.43 -7.29
CA PRO A 18 25.13 -60.31 -7.03
C PRO A 18 24.39 -59.00 -7.25
N ARG A 19 24.58 -58.04 -6.33
CA ARG A 19 23.94 -56.72 -6.42
C ARG A 19 24.34 -56.08 -7.76
N PRO A 20 23.37 -55.62 -8.58
CA PRO A 20 23.68 -54.94 -9.83
C PRO A 20 24.64 -53.77 -9.59
N LYS A 21 25.74 -53.72 -10.35
CA LYS A 21 26.73 -52.63 -10.28
C LYS A 21 26.15 -51.29 -10.76
N THR A 22 25.12 -51.36 -11.60
CA THR A 22 24.44 -50.21 -12.22
C THR A 22 22.94 -50.25 -11.98
N ILE A 23 22.30 -49.10 -12.10
CA ILE A 23 20.83 -49.00 -12.08
C ILE A 23 20.27 -49.62 -13.36
N PRO A 24 19.18 -50.42 -13.30
CA PRO A 24 18.58 -51.02 -14.49
C PRO A 24 18.27 -50.00 -15.60
N ALA A 25 18.41 -50.43 -16.85
CA ALA A 25 18.25 -49.56 -18.01
C ALA A 25 16.88 -48.87 -18.05
N GLY A 26 16.84 -47.64 -18.56
CA GLY A 26 15.61 -46.85 -18.69
C GLY A 26 14.97 -46.35 -17.39
N VAL A 27 15.53 -46.65 -16.21
CA VAL A 27 15.00 -46.14 -14.93
C VAL A 27 15.18 -44.64 -14.82
N THR A 28 14.15 -43.94 -14.32
CA THR A 28 14.18 -42.49 -14.07
C THR A 28 13.94 -42.17 -12.60
N ILE A 29 14.54 -41.09 -12.10
CA ILE A 29 14.28 -40.53 -10.75
C ILE A 29 13.76 -39.11 -10.91
N GLY A 30 12.52 -38.84 -10.51
CA GLY A 30 11.91 -37.50 -10.60
C GLY A 30 11.88 -36.94 -12.03
N GLY A 31 11.86 -37.83 -13.05
CA GLY A 31 11.93 -37.48 -14.47
C GLY A 31 13.34 -37.44 -15.07
N LEU A 32 14.41 -37.53 -14.26
CA LEU A 32 15.78 -37.62 -14.75
C LEU A 32 16.14 -39.08 -15.09
N LEU A 33 16.67 -39.33 -16.29
CA LEU A 33 17.17 -40.65 -16.67
C LEU A 33 18.43 -41.01 -15.89
N VAL A 34 18.41 -42.14 -15.18
CA VAL A 34 19.54 -42.65 -14.37
C VAL A 34 19.88 -44.11 -14.67
N GLY A 35 19.11 -44.79 -15.52
CA GLY A 35 19.38 -46.16 -15.94
C GLY A 35 20.75 -46.27 -16.62
N GLY A 36 21.49 -47.34 -16.31
CA GLY A 36 22.86 -47.55 -16.76
C GLY A 36 23.93 -46.88 -15.89
N LEU A 37 23.58 -45.91 -15.03
CA LEU A 37 24.53 -45.24 -14.15
C LEU A 37 24.89 -46.10 -12.94
N SER A 38 26.11 -45.92 -12.42
CA SER A 38 26.46 -46.40 -11.08
C SER A 38 25.67 -45.63 -9.99
N PRO A 39 25.43 -46.21 -8.81
CA PRO A 39 24.73 -45.52 -7.73
C PRO A 39 25.39 -44.20 -7.31
N ALA A 40 26.72 -44.14 -7.33
CA ALA A 40 27.47 -42.92 -7.01
C ALA A 40 27.22 -41.83 -8.05
N ARG A 41 27.33 -42.15 -9.35
CA ARG A 41 27.07 -41.18 -10.41
C ARG A 41 25.61 -40.72 -10.42
N ALA A 42 24.67 -41.65 -10.29
CA ALA A 42 23.24 -41.32 -10.20
C ALA A 42 22.94 -40.38 -9.03
N THR A 43 23.61 -40.56 -7.89
CA THR A 43 23.47 -39.64 -6.74
C THR A 43 23.91 -38.22 -7.08
N THR A 44 25.05 -38.06 -7.75
CA THR A 44 25.56 -36.76 -8.17
C THR A 44 24.62 -36.07 -9.17
N GLU A 45 24.16 -36.80 -10.19
CA GLU A 45 23.27 -36.26 -11.23
C GLU A 45 21.92 -35.84 -10.66
N VAL A 46 21.30 -36.66 -9.79
CA VAL A 46 20.02 -36.32 -9.17
C VAL A 46 20.15 -35.12 -8.22
N ARG A 47 21.28 -35.00 -7.50
CA ARG A 47 21.57 -33.81 -6.68
C ARG A 47 21.67 -32.55 -7.55
N ALA A 48 22.42 -32.61 -8.66
CA ALA A 48 22.55 -31.49 -9.59
C ALA A 48 21.20 -31.11 -10.23
N PHE A 49 20.42 -32.10 -10.65
CA PHE A 49 19.08 -31.93 -11.20
C PHE A 49 18.16 -31.18 -10.23
N PHE A 50 18.14 -31.58 -8.96
CA PHE A 50 17.33 -30.90 -7.94
C PHE A 50 17.86 -29.51 -7.65
N ALA A 51 19.19 -29.32 -7.57
CA ALA A 51 19.84 -28.06 -7.21
C ALA A 51 19.58 -26.90 -8.18
N ARG A 52 19.10 -27.17 -9.41
CA ARG A 52 18.70 -26.13 -10.37
C ARG A 52 17.75 -25.11 -9.71
N PRO A 53 18.00 -23.81 -9.84
CA PRO A 53 17.19 -22.79 -9.18
C PRO A 53 15.80 -22.67 -9.82
N VAL A 54 14.81 -22.35 -9.00
CA VAL A 54 13.46 -21.99 -9.45
C VAL A 54 13.49 -20.55 -9.95
N PRO A 55 13.19 -20.28 -11.24
CA PRO A 55 13.14 -18.92 -11.74
C PRO A 55 11.91 -18.19 -11.18
N ILE A 56 12.08 -16.97 -10.70
CA ILE A 56 11.03 -16.09 -10.23
C ILE A 56 11.01 -14.85 -11.13
N ARG A 57 9.85 -14.52 -11.69
CA ARG A 57 9.65 -13.33 -12.52
C ARG A 57 8.94 -12.26 -11.71
N ILE A 58 9.62 -11.13 -11.46
CA ILE A 58 9.07 -9.98 -10.75
C ILE A 58 8.40 -9.01 -11.73
N SER A 59 9.05 -8.73 -12.86
CA SER A 59 8.53 -7.86 -13.93
C SER A 59 8.92 -8.42 -15.30
N ALA A 60 8.68 -7.66 -16.38
CA ALA A 60 9.19 -8.01 -17.70
C ALA A 60 10.73 -8.09 -17.73
N THR A 61 11.40 -7.21 -16.97
CA THR A 61 12.86 -7.03 -16.97
C THR A 61 13.53 -7.60 -15.72
N SER A 62 12.82 -7.77 -14.61
CA SER A 62 13.37 -8.26 -13.35
C SER A 62 13.06 -9.74 -13.13
N ARG A 63 14.12 -10.55 -13.04
CA ARG A 63 14.07 -12.00 -12.78
C ARG A 63 15.05 -12.36 -11.67
N LEU A 64 14.70 -13.36 -10.88
CA LEU A 64 15.51 -13.89 -9.80
C LEU A 64 15.59 -15.41 -9.91
N LEU A 65 16.63 -15.99 -9.33
CA LEU A 65 16.84 -17.43 -9.30
C LEU A 65 16.87 -17.88 -7.84
N ALA A 66 15.86 -18.63 -7.42
CA ALA A 66 15.75 -19.14 -6.06
C ALA A 66 16.30 -20.58 -6.00
N ALA A 67 17.49 -20.74 -5.45
CA ALA A 67 18.04 -22.07 -5.20
C ALA A 67 17.15 -22.85 -4.20
N PRO A 68 16.91 -24.16 -4.39
CA PRO A 68 16.13 -24.98 -3.44
C PRO A 68 16.65 -24.87 -2.01
N LYS A 69 17.97 -24.83 -1.82
CA LYS A 69 18.61 -24.63 -0.50
C LYS A 69 18.19 -23.30 0.15
N ALA A 70 18.10 -22.22 -0.61
CA ALA A 70 17.65 -20.90 -0.12
C ALA A 70 16.17 -20.90 0.30
N LEU A 71 15.37 -21.81 -0.28
CA LEU A 71 13.97 -22.07 0.07
C LEU A 71 13.82 -23.09 1.23
N GLY A 72 14.94 -23.57 1.79
CA GLY A 72 14.96 -24.61 2.82
C GLY A 72 14.58 -26.01 2.32
N ALA A 73 14.57 -26.22 1.01
CA ALA A 73 14.14 -27.48 0.41
C ALA A 73 15.29 -28.49 0.29
N ALA A 74 15.00 -29.77 0.54
CA ALA A 74 15.94 -30.87 0.47
C ALA A 74 15.32 -32.08 -0.23
N ALA A 75 16.10 -32.75 -1.09
CA ALA A 75 15.66 -33.95 -1.78
C ALA A 75 16.24 -35.22 -1.13
N TYR A 76 15.41 -36.25 -0.97
CA TYR A 76 15.82 -37.55 -0.42
C TYR A 76 16.48 -38.41 -1.51
N VAL A 77 17.64 -37.95 -2.01
CA VAL A 77 18.33 -38.54 -3.17
C VAL A 77 18.78 -39.97 -2.88
N GLY A 78 19.39 -40.21 -1.71
CA GLY A 78 19.89 -41.54 -1.34
C GLY A 78 18.81 -42.61 -1.38
N ASP A 79 17.63 -42.32 -0.84
CA ASP A 79 16.51 -43.27 -0.83
C ASP A 79 15.93 -43.50 -2.23
N ALA A 80 15.89 -42.45 -3.06
CA ALA A 80 15.47 -42.58 -4.45
C ALA A 80 16.41 -43.48 -5.25
N VAL A 81 17.74 -43.31 -5.09
CA VAL A 81 18.74 -44.16 -5.76
C VAL A 81 18.70 -45.60 -5.26
N LYS A 82 18.55 -45.83 -3.94
CA LYS A 82 18.37 -47.17 -3.38
C LYS A 82 17.17 -47.90 -3.99
N ARG A 83 16.02 -47.22 -4.10
CA ARG A 83 14.81 -47.77 -4.75
C ARG A 83 15.03 -48.03 -6.24
N ALA A 84 15.66 -47.10 -6.95
CA ALA A 84 15.96 -47.24 -8.37
C ALA A 84 16.83 -48.47 -8.67
N ARG A 85 17.81 -48.77 -7.82
CA ARG A 85 18.72 -49.92 -8.02
C ARG A 85 18.01 -51.28 -8.01
N ILE A 86 16.90 -51.39 -7.27
CA ILE A 86 16.12 -52.64 -7.15
C ILE A 86 14.84 -52.61 -7.99
N SER A 87 14.63 -51.55 -8.78
CA SER A 87 13.44 -51.40 -9.61
C SER A 87 13.60 -52.15 -10.93
N ARG A 88 12.47 -52.49 -11.58
CA ARG A 88 12.50 -53.02 -12.94
C ARG A 88 13.05 -52.00 -13.95
N ALA A 89 13.60 -52.49 -15.07
CA ALA A 89 13.98 -51.64 -16.19
C ALA A 89 12.80 -50.74 -16.62
N GLY A 90 13.09 -49.49 -16.99
CA GLY A 90 12.07 -48.50 -17.35
C GLY A 90 11.23 -47.94 -16.19
N ALA A 91 11.51 -48.30 -14.93
CA ALA A 91 10.73 -47.82 -13.80
C ALA A 91 10.83 -46.29 -13.59
N LYS A 92 9.73 -45.67 -13.17
CA LYS A 92 9.64 -44.25 -12.81
C LYS A 92 9.66 -44.09 -11.30
N VAL A 93 10.81 -43.78 -10.74
CA VAL A 93 10.99 -43.64 -9.29
C VAL A 93 10.73 -42.18 -8.87
N PRO A 94 9.85 -41.92 -7.88
CA PRO A 94 9.63 -40.56 -7.40
C PRO A 94 10.81 -40.06 -6.56
N LEU A 95 11.19 -38.80 -6.76
CA LEU A 95 12.12 -38.07 -5.91
C LEU A 95 11.34 -37.32 -4.82
N LYS A 96 11.34 -37.85 -3.60
CA LYS A 96 10.69 -37.19 -2.47
C LYS A 96 11.48 -35.91 -2.11
N VAL A 97 10.76 -34.83 -1.83
CA VAL A 97 11.33 -33.53 -1.46
C VAL A 97 10.67 -33.01 -0.18
N ALA A 98 11.50 -32.65 0.80
CA ALA A 98 11.10 -31.80 1.91
C ALA A 98 11.11 -30.34 1.44
N ALA A 99 9.98 -29.63 1.63
CA ALA A 99 9.81 -28.24 1.25
C ALA A 99 9.05 -27.51 2.38
N PRO A 100 9.73 -27.09 3.45
CA PRO A 100 9.08 -26.53 4.63
C PRO A 100 8.47 -25.17 4.31
N LEU A 101 7.14 -25.05 4.44
CA LEU A 101 6.41 -23.80 4.20
C LEU A 101 6.96 -22.61 5.00
N PRO A 102 7.38 -22.76 6.28
CA PRO A 102 7.99 -21.64 7.03
C PRO A 102 9.30 -21.13 6.41
N ALA A 103 10.13 -21.98 5.80
CA ALA A 103 11.35 -21.53 5.15
C ALA A 103 11.06 -20.78 3.84
N ILE A 104 10.08 -21.27 3.07
CA ILE A 104 9.61 -20.59 1.86
C ILE A 104 9.00 -19.24 2.23
N ALA A 105 8.18 -19.17 3.29
CA ALA A 105 7.60 -17.93 3.79
C ALA A 105 8.69 -16.92 4.15
N ARG A 106 9.71 -17.31 4.95
CA ARG A 106 10.84 -16.42 5.27
C ARG A 106 11.60 -15.93 4.04
N TYR A 107 11.77 -16.77 3.02
CA TYR A 107 12.38 -16.33 1.76
C TYR A 107 11.51 -15.27 1.08
N VAL A 108 10.21 -15.52 0.96
CA VAL A 108 9.26 -14.59 0.34
C VAL A 108 9.13 -13.29 1.12
N SER A 109 9.12 -13.31 2.45
CA SER A 109 9.06 -12.09 3.26
C SER A 109 10.33 -11.25 3.13
N ARG A 110 11.52 -11.87 3.01
CA ARG A 110 12.75 -11.13 2.67
C ARG A 110 12.71 -10.55 1.26
N LEU A 111 12.06 -11.24 0.33
CA LEU A 111 11.85 -10.72 -1.01
C LEU A 111 10.91 -9.51 -0.99
N ALA A 112 9.83 -9.57 -0.20
CA ALA A 112 8.89 -8.48 -0.01
C ALA A 112 9.60 -7.20 0.48
N LEU A 113 10.51 -7.29 1.46
CA LEU A 113 11.31 -6.14 1.92
C LEU A 113 12.09 -5.41 0.81
N ARG A 114 12.44 -6.09 -0.29
CA ARG A 114 13.17 -5.50 -1.41
C ARG A 114 12.26 -4.83 -2.44
N PHE A 115 11.04 -5.31 -2.60
CA PHE A 115 10.14 -4.91 -3.69
C PHE A 115 8.92 -4.14 -3.23
N ASP A 116 8.54 -4.28 -1.98
CA ASP A 116 7.45 -3.54 -1.38
C ASP A 116 7.84 -2.07 -1.25
N ARG A 117 6.87 -1.21 -1.50
CA ARG A 117 6.99 0.23 -1.31
C ARG A 117 5.73 0.71 -0.64
N ALA A 118 5.86 1.37 0.51
CA ALA A 118 4.72 1.99 1.16
C ALA A 118 4.11 3.07 0.25
N ARG A 119 2.78 3.19 0.27
CA ARG A 119 2.10 4.34 -0.33
C ARG A 119 2.36 5.59 0.51
N VAL A 120 2.41 6.75 -0.13
CA VAL A 120 2.56 8.05 0.53
C VAL A 120 1.45 8.96 0.06
N ASP A 121 0.66 9.48 0.99
CA ASP A 121 -0.41 10.42 0.70
C ASP A 121 0.13 11.84 0.49
N SER A 122 -0.54 12.58 -0.39
CA SER A 122 -0.33 14.01 -0.55
C SER A 122 -0.73 14.77 0.71
N ARG A 123 0.06 15.78 1.08
CA ARG A 123 -0.22 16.69 2.20
C ARG A 123 -0.39 18.10 1.67
N LEU A 124 -1.40 18.80 2.17
CA LEU A 124 -1.62 20.22 1.91
C LEU A 124 -0.83 21.05 2.91
N LEU A 125 0.06 21.89 2.39
CA LEU A 125 0.92 22.81 3.14
C LEU A 125 0.84 24.21 2.53
N LEU A 126 1.53 25.17 3.12
CA LEU A 126 1.79 26.46 2.49
C LEU A 126 3.26 26.59 2.09
N ARG A 127 3.51 27.22 0.94
CA ARG A 127 4.84 27.67 0.51
C ARG A 127 4.71 29.09 -0.01
N GLY A 128 5.34 30.06 0.67
CA GLY A 128 5.22 31.48 0.31
C GLY A 128 3.77 31.99 0.35
N SER A 129 2.99 31.60 1.38
CA SER A 129 1.58 32.00 1.54
C SER A 129 0.65 31.58 0.39
N ALA A 130 1.00 30.50 -0.31
CA ALA A 130 0.16 29.83 -1.30
C ALA A 130 0.10 28.33 -1.00
N PRO A 131 -1.02 27.64 -1.31
CA PRO A 131 -1.15 26.20 -1.13
C PRO A 131 -0.08 25.43 -1.91
N PHE A 132 0.53 24.45 -1.26
CA PHE A 132 1.48 23.53 -1.84
C PHE A 132 1.12 22.11 -1.44
N VAL A 133 0.88 21.25 -2.43
CA VAL A 133 0.49 19.86 -2.20
C VAL A 133 1.67 18.94 -2.53
N THR A 134 2.13 18.17 -1.55
CA THR A 134 3.23 17.23 -1.75
C THR A 134 2.86 16.16 -2.77
N ALA A 135 3.86 15.61 -3.47
CA ALA A 135 3.60 14.49 -4.39
C ALA A 135 3.20 13.25 -3.59
N SER A 136 2.14 12.59 -4.04
CA SER A 136 1.80 11.25 -3.56
C SER A 136 2.70 10.21 -4.23
N GLN A 137 2.80 9.04 -3.61
CA GLN A 137 3.50 7.89 -4.17
C GLN A 137 2.61 6.66 -4.12
N THR A 138 2.41 6.02 -5.27
CA THR A 138 1.74 4.72 -5.36
C THR A 138 2.60 3.65 -4.68
N GLY A 139 2.01 3.00 -3.69
CA GLY A 139 2.61 1.86 -3.01
C GLY A 139 2.55 0.60 -3.87
N ARG A 140 3.36 -0.40 -3.51
CA ARG A 140 3.35 -1.73 -4.12
C ARG A 140 3.60 -2.77 -3.06
N GLU A 141 2.92 -3.89 -3.15
CA GLU A 141 3.06 -5.01 -2.21
C GLU A 141 3.17 -6.34 -2.97
N LEU A 142 4.14 -7.15 -2.60
CA LEU A 142 4.31 -8.49 -3.11
C LEU A 142 3.19 -9.41 -2.59
N GLN A 143 2.47 -10.04 -3.51
CA GLN A 143 1.48 -11.07 -3.17
C GLN A 143 2.19 -12.34 -2.67
N GLN A 144 2.48 -12.37 -1.37
CA GLN A 144 3.32 -13.40 -0.75
C GLN A 144 2.68 -14.80 -0.83
N GLU A 145 1.36 -14.89 -0.60
CA GLU A 145 0.67 -16.19 -0.55
C GLU A 145 0.62 -16.95 -1.88
N PRO A 146 0.20 -16.33 -3.00
CA PRO A 146 0.30 -16.94 -4.32
C PRO A 146 1.72 -17.39 -4.66
N LEU A 147 2.72 -16.57 -4.33
CA LEU A 147 4.13 -16.88 -4.59
C LEU A 147 4.61 -18.07 -3.76
N ARG A 148 4.30 -18.11 -2.46
CA ARG A 148 4.62 -19.22 -1.55
C ARG A 148 4.08 -20.56 -2.08
N ARG A 149 2.80 -20.58 -2.47
CA ARG A 149 2.16 -21.78 -3.04
C ARG A 149 2.82 -22.22 -4.34
N ALA A 150 3.15 -21.28 -5.22
CA ALA A 150 3.78 -21.59 -6.50
C ALA A 150 5.21 -22.12 -6.34
N LEU A 151 6.01 -21.54 -5.44
CA LEU A 151 7.35 -22.05 -5.10
C LEU A 151 7.29 -23.46 -4.49
N PHE A 152 6.37 -23.69 -3.56
CA PHE A 152 6.16 -25.02 -2.98
C PHE A 152 5.83 -26.06 -4.06
N ARG A 153 4.89 -25.75 -4.97
CA ARG A 153 4.55 -26.64 -6.09
C ARG A 153 5.73 -26.90 -7.02
N SER A 154 6.50 -25.87 -7.38
CA SER A 154 7.69 -26.01 -8.23
C SER A 154 8.77 -26.91 -7.59
N LEU A 155 8.96 -26.83 -6.28
CA LEU A 155 9.88 -27.70 -5.55
C LEU A 155 9.40 -29.16 -5.54
N LYS A 156 8.11 -29.39 -5.25
CA LYS A 156 7.51 -30.72 -5.16
C LYS A 156 7.47 -31.46 -6.50
N THR A 157 7.23 -30.73 -7.59
CA THR A 157 7.12 -31.27 -8.96
C THR A 157 8.44 -31.25 -9.73
N HIS A 158 9.48 -30.65 -9.15
CA HIS A 158 10.77 -30.39 -9.81
C HIS A 158 10.67 -29.49 -11.05
N ALA A 159 9.51 -28.86 -11.27
CA ALA A 159 9.33 -27.91 -12.36
C ALA A 159 10.27 -26.70 -12.17
N ARG A 160 10.81 -26.21 -13.29
CA ARG A 160 11.67 -25.00 -13.34
C ARG A 160 11.08 -23.94 -14.26
N THR A 161 9.77 -24.01 -14.50
CA THR A 161 9.00 -22.97 -15.16
C THR A 161 9.01 -21.70 -14.30
N PRO A 162 9.18 -20.51 -14.90
CA PRO A 162 9.18 -19.26 -14.14
C PRO A 162 7.91 -19.07 -13.31
N VAL A 163 8.08 -18.81 -12.02
CA VAL A 163 7.02 -18.48 -11.08
C VAL A 163 6.81 -16.97 -11.07
N ALA A 164 5.58 -16.51 -11.31
CA ALA A 164 5.27 -15.07 -11.26
C ALA A 164 5.14 -14.58 -9.81
N ALA A 165 5.93 -13.57 -9.46
CA ALA A 165 5.82 -12.80 -8.23
C ALA A 165 5.02 -11.53 -8.54
N ARG A 166 3.71 -11.55 -8.25
CA ARG A 166 2.82 -10.43 -8.55
C ARG A 166 2.98 -9.32 -7.51
N LEU A 167 3.14 -8.09 -7.97
CA LEU A 167 3.08 -6.89 -7.15
C LEU A 167 1.68 -6.27 -7.31
N ALA A 168 0.96 -6.11 -6.21
CA ALA A 168 -0.29 -5.37 -6.17
C ALA A 168 0.02 -3.88 -5.99
N GLU A 169 -0.55 -3.03 -6.83
CA GLU A 169 -0.45 -1.58 -6.66
C GLU A 169 -1.43 -1.10 -5.59
N GLN A 170 -0.98 -0.15 -4.78
CA GLN A 170 -1.80 0.49 -3.75
C GLN A 170 -1.78 2.00 -3.99
N ALA A 171 -2.89 2.53 -4.49
CA ALA A 171 -3.03 3.97 -4.69
C ALA A 171 -2.93 4.71 -3.34
N ALA A 172 -2.35 5.92 -3.39
CA ALA A 172 -2.45 6.86 -2.29
C ALA A 172 -3.92 7.22 -2.07
N ALA A 173 -4.33 7.35 -0.81
CA ALA A 173 -5.69 7.75 -0.45
C ALA A 173 -5.95 9.21 -0.81
N VAL A 174 -4.93 10.05 -0.66
CA VAL A 174 -4.97 11.47 -1.07
C VAL A 174 -3.89 11.71 -2.11
N SER A 175 -4.28 12.31 -3.22
CA SER A 175 -3.40 12.73 -4.30
C SER A 175 -3.46 14.24 -4.49
N ARG A 176 -2.52 14.81 -5.26
CA ARG A 176 -2.55 16.24 -5.60
C ARG A 176 -3.87 16.69 -6.23
N ASN A 177 -4.45 15.83 -7.06
CA ASN A 177 -5.66 16.13 -7.80
C ASN A 177 -6.93 15.90 -6.97
N SER A 178 -6.82 15.27 -5.80
CA SER A 178 -7.96 15.08 -4.90
C SER A 178 -8.07 16.16 -3.84
N ILE A 179 -7.10 17.08 -3.74
CA ILE A 179 -7.24 18.28 -2.91
C ILE A 179 -8.07 19.28 -3.71
N GLY A 180 -9.31 19.51 -3.27
CA GLY A 180 -10.23 20.47 -3.86
C GLY A 180 -9.94 21.90 -3.40
N ASP A 181 -11.01 22.63 -3.09
CA ASP A 181 -10.92 24.04 -2.76
C ASP A 181 -10.14 24.32 -1.46
N VAL A 182 -9.30 25.36 -1.49
CA VAL A 182 -8.50 25.85 -0.36
C VAL A 182 -8.63 27.36 -0.27
N ILE A 183 -8.94 27.87 0.92
CA ILE A 183 -8.97 29.31 1.19
C ILE A 183 -7.65 29.73 1.84
N VAL A 184 -7.05 30.80 1.34
CA VAL A 184 -5.93 31.49 2.01
C VAL A 184 -6.30 32.96 2.22
N ILE A 185 -6.27 33.40 3.48
CA ILE A 185 -6.48 34.78 3.89
C ILE A 185 -5.13 35.36 4.30
N ARG A 186 -4.74 36.46 3.65
CA ARG A 186 -3.53 37.24 3.96
C ARG A 186 -3.93 38.48 4.72
N ARG A 187 -3.65 38.50 6.03
CA ARG A 187 -4.20 39.51 6.94
C ARG A 187 -3.70 40.92 6.63
N SER A 188 -2.40 41.08 6.42
CA SER A 188 -1.76 42.37 6.14
C SER A 188 -2.14 42.94 4.78
N ALA A 189 -2.54 42.09 3.84
CA ALA A 189 -2.98 42.51 2.52
C ALA A 189 -4.50 42.71 2.43
N ASN A 190 -5.26 42.31 3.47
CA ASN A 190 -6.73 42.30 3.45
C ASN A 190 -7.28 41.58 2.19
N LYS A 191 -6.70 40.41 1.87
CA LYS A 191 -7.09 39.57 0.73
C LYS A 191 -7.48 38.16 1.17
N LEU A 192 -8.52 37.64 0.53
CA LEU A 192 -8.86 36.21 0.52
C LEU A 192 -8.63 35.68 -0.89
N VAL A 193 -7.94 34.55 -1.01
CA VAL A 193 -7.76 33.85 -2.28
C VAL A 193 -8.35 32.45 -2.17
N LEU A 194 -9.26 32.12 -3.08
CA LEU A 194 -9.75 30.76 -3.28
C LEU A 194 -8.84 30.07 -4.29
N TYR A 195 -8.35 28.88 -3.94
CA TYR A 195 -7.57 28.00 -4.80
C TYR A 195 -8.35 26.72 -5.09
N ASP A 196 -8.12 26.12 -6.25
CA ASP A 196 -8.40 24.71 -6.55
C ASP A 196 -7.07 23.95 -6.50
N GLY A 197 -6.87 23.19 -5.42
CA GLY A 197 -5.59 22.62 -5.06
C GLY A 197 -4.51 23.69 -4.90
N MET A 198 -3.60 23.76 -5.87
CA MET A 198 -2.50 24.74 -5.92
C MET A 198 -2.76 25.91 -6.87
N LYS A 199 -3.86 25.89 -7.64
CA LYS A 199 -4.14 26.90 -8.66
C LYS A 199 -5.04 28.00 -8.09
N PRO A 200 -4.62 29.27 -8.10
CA PRO A 200 -5.50 30.35 -7.67
C PRO A 200 -6.69 30.46 -8.63
N ARG A 201 -7.90 30.45 -8.08
CA ARG A 201 -9.17 30.61 -8.83
C ARG A 201 -9.67 32.03 -8.79
N ARG A 202 -9.78 32.62 -7.60
CA ARG A 202 -10.32 33.97 -7.43
C ARG A 202 -9.75 34.66 -6.20
N THR A 203 -9.53 35.96 -6.31
CA THR A 203 -9.06 36.81 -5.21
C THR A 203 -10.14 37.84 -4.87
N PHE A 204 -10.31 38.10 -3.58
CA PHE A 204 -11.29 39.01 -3.02
C PHE A 204 -10.60 40.04 -2.12
N GLY A 205 -11.11 41.27 -2.12
CA GLY A 205 -10.87 42.19 -1.02
C GLY A 205 -11.70 41.75 0.18
N VAL A 206 -11.11 41.78 1.37
CA VAL A 206 -11.82 41.48 2.61
C VAL A 206 -11.52 42.53 3.68
N ALA A 207 -12.35 42.62 4.71
CA ALA A 207 -11.97 43.31 5.94
C ALA A 207 -11.56 42.28 6.99
N THR A 208 -10.41 42.48 7.62
CA THR A 208 -9.93 41.63 8.72
C THR A 208 -10.13 42.30 10.08
N GLY A 209 -9.82 41.59 11.15
CA GLY A 209 -9.93 42.08 12.52
C GLY A 209 -9.00 43.24 12.80
N GLN A 210 -9.52 44.27 13.47
CA GLN A 210 -8.73 45.42 13.92
C GLN A 210 -7.65 45.00 14.94
N PRO A 211 -6.61 45.81 15.19
CA PRO A 211 -5.51 45.43 16.09
C PRO A 211 -5.94 44.98 17.49
N ARG A 212 -7.02 45.57 18.04
CA ARG A 212 -7.59 45.18 19.35
C ARG A 212 -8.33 43.84 19.32
N TYR A 213 -8.83 43.43 18.16
CA TYR A 213 -9.59 42.18 17.94
C TYR A 213 -9.11 41.51 16.65
N PRO A 214 -7.85 41.04 16.60
CA PRO A 214 -7.23 40.61 15.36
C PRO A 214 -7.89 39.32 14.84
N THR A 215 -7.97 39.17 13.52
CA THR A 215 -8.29 37.87 12.93
C THR A 215 -7.17 36.88 13.32
N PRO A 216 -7.52 35.69 13.86
CA PRO A 216 -6.55 34.73 14.35
C PRO A 216 -5.73 34.16 13.20
N LEU A 217 -4.42 34.01 13.41
CA LEU A 217 -3.55 33.29 12.48
C LEU A 217 -3.64 31.79 12.74
N GLY A 218 -3.48 30.98 11.69
CA GLY A 218 -3.43 29.53 11.82
C GLY A 218 -4.09 28.77 10.69
N ASN A 219 -4.26 27.47 10.94
CA ASN A 219 -4.86 26.52 10.01
C ASN A 219 -6.23 26.14 10.55
N PHE A 220 -7.26 26.43 9.79
CA PHE A 220 -8.65 26.17 10.12
C PHE A 220 -9.34 25.42 8.98
N GLN A 221 -10.61 25.15 9.14
CA GLN A 221 -11.49 24.64 8.09
C GLN A 221 -12.89 25.22 8.25
N ILE A 222 -13.67 25.25 7.16
CA ILE A 222 -15.10 25.56 7.25
C ILE A 222 -15.78 24.45 8.05
N VAL A 223 -16.42 24.77 9.17
CA VAL A 223 -17.14 23.79 10.02
C VAL A 223 -18.65 23.93 9.92
N VAL A 224 -19.14 25.09 9.50
CA VAL A 224 -20.57 25.35 9.38
C VAL A 224 -20.85 26.40 8.32
N LYS A 225 -22.01 26.27 7.66
CA LYS A 225 -22.49 27.17 6.62
C LYS A 225 -23.96 27.50 6.86
N TRP A 226 -24.28 28.78 7.02
CA TRP A 226 -25.67 29.26 7.20
C TRP A 226 -26.04 30.29 6.14
N ARG A 227 -27.24 30.13 5.57
CA ARG A 227 -27.89 31.13 4.72
C ARG A 227 -28.78 31.99 5.61
N ASN A 228 -28.75 33.31 5.38
CA ASN A 228 -29.54 34.30 6.09
C ASN A 228 -29.50 34.09 7.62
N PRO A 229 -28.30 34.15 8.24
CA PRO A 229 -28.15 33.86 9.66
C PRO A 229 -28.73 34.98 10.53
N TRP A 230 -29.28 34.62 11.68
CA TRP A 230 -29.39 35.57 12.78
C TRP A 230 -27.99 36.00 13.22
N TRP A 231 -27.82 37.28 13.53
CA TRP A 231 -26.62 37.73 14.24
C TRP A 231 -26.90 37.77 15.73
N TYR A 232 -26.14 36.97 16.48
CA TYR A 232 -26.14 37.00 17.93
C TYR A 232 -24.90 37.76 18.42
N PRO A 233 -25.08 38.84 19.21
CA PRO A 233 -23.98 39.56 19.83
C PRO A 233 -23.07 38.61 20.63
N PRO A 234 -21.73 38.65 20.43
CA PRO A 234 -20.83 37.87 21.26
C PRO A 234 -20.81 38.44 22.68
N ALA A 235 -20.46 37.59 23.66
CA ALA A 235 -20.18 38.02 25.02
C ALA A 235 -18.85 38.81 25.06
N SER A 236 -18.89 40.08 24.71
CA SER A 236 -17.74 40.98 24.64
C SER A 236 -18.15 42.42 24.93
N ASP A 237 -17.26 43.21 25.53
CA ASP A 237 -17.55 44.58 25.96
C ASP A 237 -18.09 45.48 24.85
N TRP A 238 -17.61 45.30 23.61
CA TRP A 238 -18.04 46.08 22.44
C TRP A 238 -19.49 45.78 22.01
N ALA A 239 -20.02 44.62 22.41
CA ALA A 239 -21.33 44.12 22.03
C ALA A 239 -22.30 43.97 23.22
N LYS A 240 -21.91 44.44 24.42
CA LYS A 240 -22.64 44.22 25.68
C LYS A 240 -24.10 44.69 25.66
N ASP A 241 -24.38 45.78 24.95
CA ASP A 241 -25.72 46.38 24.84
C ASP A 241 -26.44 46.00 23.54
N ALA A 242 -25.77 45.23 22.67
CA ALA A 242 -26.34 44.81 21.41
C ALA A 242 -27.37 43.70 21.63
N LYS A 243 -28.42 43.71 20.80
CA LYS A 243 -29.48 42.70 20.80
C LYS A 243 -29.33 41.80 19.58
N PRO A 244 -29.86 40.56 19.62
CA PRO A 244 -29.93 39.71 18.42
C PRO A 244 -30.61 40.43 17.26
N ILE A 245 -30.00 40.37 16.07
CA ILE A 245 -30.51 40.99 14.85
C ILE A 245 -31.00 39.88 13.91
N PRO A 246 -32.27 39.93 13.45
CA PRO A 246 -32.79 38.94 12.51
C PRO A 246 -32.12 39.03 11.15
N PRO A 247 -32.30 38.03 10.27
CA PRO A 247 -31.87 38.12 8.89
C PRO A 247 -32.58 39.28 8.17
N GLY A 248 -31.83 40.08 7.40
CA GLY A 248 -32.38 41.21 6.65
C GLY A 248 -31.45 42.43 6.63
N PRO A 249 -31.95 43.58 6.13
CA PRO A 249 -31.21 44.84 6.13
C PRO A 249 -30.69 45.19 7.53
N GLY A 250 -29.43 45.63 7.61
CA GLY A 250 -28.78 45.99 8.88
C GLY A 250 -28.15 44.83 9.65
N ASN A 251 -28.35 43.57 9.23
CA ASN A 251 -27.65 42.43 9.82
C ASN A 251 -26.14 42.49 9.49
N PRO A 252 -25.24 42.51 10.48
CA PRO A 252 -23.81 42.69 10.24
C PRO A 252 -23.12 41.47 9.61
N LEU A 253 -23.78 40.29 9.60
CA LEU A 253 -23.31 39.08 8.91
C LEU A 253 -23.70 39.03 7.43
N GLY A 254 -24.55 39.97 6.97
CA GLY A 254 -25.13 39.92 5.64
C GLY A 254 -25.97 38.65 5.44
N THR A 255 -25.86 38.04 4.27
CA THR A 255 -26.74 36.93 3.85
C THR A 255 -26.10 35.55 3.95
N ARG A 256 -24.78 35.46 4.21
CA ARG A 256 -24.05 34.18 4.32
C ARG A 256 -23.07 34.20 5.47
N TRP A 257 -23.03 33.10 6.20
CA TRP A 257 -22.05 32.82 7.23
C TRP A 257 -21.35 31.50 6.95
N MET A 258 -20.02 31.53 6.93
CA MET A 258 -19.14 30.38 6.81
C MET A 258 -18.22 30.35 8.04
N GLY A 259 -18.66 29.65 9.08
CA GLY A 259 -17.90 29.54 10.33
C GLY A 259 -16.67 28.67 10.14
N ILE A 260 -15.53 29.11 10.67
CA ILE A 260 -14.29 28.35 10.63
C ILE A 260 -14.07 27.60 11.95
N SER A 261 -13.14 26.65 12.00
CA SER A 261 -12.77 25.91 13.22
C SER A 261 -12.00 26.75 14.26
N SER A 262 -12.31 28.05 14.34
CA SER A 262 -11.89 28.99 15.37
C SER A 262 -13.15 29.51 16.06
N PRO A 263 -13.22 29.53 17.41
CA PRO A 263 -14.42 29.95 18.13
C PRO A 263 -14.89 31.34 17.70
N ALA A 264 -16.17 31.47 17.37
CA ALA A 264 -16.84 32.72 17.00
C ALA A 264 -16.24 33.50 15.82
N VAL A 265 -15.38 32.88 15.00
CA VAL A 265 -14.81 33.49 13.79
C VAL A 265 -15.41 32.84 12.55
N GLY A 266 -15.69 33.65 11.54
CA GLY A 266 -16.21 33.18 10.27
C GLY A 266 -15.93 34.14 9.12
N ILE A 267 -16.17 33.65 7.91
CA ILE A 267 -16.18 34.42 6.67
C ILE A 267 -17.65 34.75 6.35
N HIS A 268 -17.97 36.03 6.17
CA HIS A 268 -19.36 36.45 5.97
C HIS A 268 -19.47 37.72 5.14
N GLY A 269 -20.68 37.99 4.63
CA GLY A 269 -20.97 39.25 3.93
C GLY A 269 -21.03 40.43 4.90
N THR A 270 -20.90 41.66 4.42
CA THR A 270 -21.11 42.84 5.27
C THR A 270 -21.91 43.93 4.56
N PRO A 271 -22.86 44.60 5.25
CA PRO A 271 -23.52 45.79 4.70
C PRO A 271 -22.57 46.99 4.64
N ASP A 272 -21.47 46.97 5.40
CA ASP A 272 -20.45 48.01 5.41
C ASP A 272 -19.37 47.75 4.35
N ALA A 273 -19.72 47.98 3.08
CA ALA A 273 -18.81 47.78 1.95
C ALA A 273 -17.54 48.65 2.03
N ALA A 274 -17.60 49.80 2.72
CA ALA A 274 -16.46 50.69 2.89
C ALA A 274 -15.36 50.10 3.80
N SER A 275 -15.71 49.13 4.65
CA SER A 275 -14.72 48.42 5.48
C SER A 275 -13.77 47.50 4.68
N ILE A 276 -14.12 47.12 3.46
CA ILE A 276 -13.34 46.18 2.65
C ILE A 276 -11.97 46.79 2.28
N GLY A 277 -10.90 46.03 2.51
CA GLY A 277 -9.52 46.50 2.32
C GLY A 277 -8.87 47.01 3.62
N TYR A 278 -9.61 47.09 4.72
CA TYR A 278 -9.13 47.58 6.01
C TYR A 278 -9.26 46.52 7.13
N SER A 279 -8.50 46.71 8.20
CA SER A 279 -8.63 45.93 9.44
C SER A 279 -9.66 46.58 10.37
N ALA A 280 -10.94 46.26 10.16
CA ALA A 280 -12.09 46.96 10.75
C ALA A 280 -13.09 46.04 11.49
N SER A 281 -12.88 44.72 11.47
CA SER A 281 -13.78 43.76 12.12
C SER A 281 -13.37 43.47 13.57
N HIS A 282 -14.20 42.69 14.28
CA HIS A 282 -13.90 42.16 15.61
C HIS A 282 -13.33 40.73 15.57
N GLY A 283 -12.68 40.36 14.46
CA GLY A 283 -12.00 39.07 14.27
C GLY A 283 -12.46 38.30 13.04
N CYS A 284 -13.72 38.45 12.63
CA CYS A 284 -14.27 37.82 11.43
C CYS A 284 -13.69 38.38 10.12
N ILE A 285 -13.87 37.64 9.03
CA ILE A 285 -13.46 38.05 7.69
C ILE A 285 -14.69 38.55 6.95
N ARG A 286 -14.78 39.86 6.75
CA ARG A 286 -15.90 40.49 6.03
C ARG A 286 -15.63 40.49 4.53
N MET A 287 -16.63 40.16 3.74
CA MET A 287 -16.63 40.24 2.28
C MET A 287 -17.79 41.11 1.80
N LEU A 288 -17.72 41.57 0.55
CA LEU A 288 -18.92 42.10 -0.12
C LEU A 288 -20.00 41.01 -0.12
N VAL A 289 -21.26 41.38 0.10
CA VAL A 289 -22.37 40.42 0.22
C VAL A 289 -22.44 39.49 -0.99
N SER A 290 -22.38 40.03 -2.20
CA SER A 290 -22.43 39.23 -3.44
C SER A 290 -21.23 38.28 -3.59
N GLU A 291 -20.05 38.66 -3.09
CA GLU A 291 -18.86 37.81 -3.13
C GLU A 291 -18.92 36.70 -2.07
N ALA A 292 -19.45 36.99 -0.88
CA ALA A 292 -19.73 35.99 0.13
C ALA A 292 -20.79 34.98 -0.34
N GLU A 293 -21.84 35.44 -1.03
CA GLU A 293 -22.84 34.57 -1.67
C GLU A 293 -22.22 33.64 -2.70
N TRP A 294 -21.36 34.17 -3.56
CA TRP A 294 -20.65 33.35 -4.53
C TRP A 294 -19.73 32.33 -3.85
N LEU A 295 -18.87 32.77 -2.91
CA LEU A 295 -17.92 31.89 -2.21
C LEU A 295 -18.65 30.78 -1.46
N PHE A 296 -19.79 31.10 -0.85
CA PHE A 296 -20.62 30.13 -0.13
C PHE A 296 -21.07 28.98 -1.02
N GLU A 297 -21.36 29.21 -2.29
CA GLU A 297 -21.75 28.13 -3.22
C GLU A 297 -20.55 27.37 -3.79
N GLN A 298 -19.32 27.87 -3.62
CA GLN A 298 -18.10 27.18 -4.08
C GLN A 298 -17.53 26.22 -3.03
N VAL A 299 -17.46 26.65 -1.77
CA VAL A 299 -16.73 25.91 -0.73
C VAL A 299 -17.63 24.98 0.06
N GLU A 300 -17.08 23.87 0.55
CA GLU A 300 -17.80 22.86 1.32
C GLU A 300 -17.42 22.89 2.80
N ILE A 301 -18.22 22.22 3.64
CA ILE A 301 -17.79 21.93 5.01
C ILE A 301 -16.55 21.01 4.92
N GLY A 302 -15.50 21.37 5.65
CA GLY A 302 -14.18 20.73 5.56
C GLY A 302 -13.19 21.44 4.65
N THR A 303 -13.61 22.43 3.84
CA THR A 303 -12.68 23.25 3.04
C THR A 303 -11.60 23.87 3.95
N PRO A 304 -10.30 23.60 3.71
CA PRO A 304 -9.22 24.18 4.50
C PRO A 304 -9.16 25.71 4.35
N VAL A 305 -8.91 26.38 5.47
CA VAL A 305 -8.77 27.84 5.57
C VAL A 305 -7.45 28.16 6.26
N PHE A 306 -6.52 28.75 5.53
CA PHE A 306 -5.27 29.24 6.07
C PHE A 306 -5.34 30.74 6.31
N ILE A 307 -5.01 31.19 7.51
CA ILE A 307 -4.90 32.61 7.82
C ILE A 307 -3.44 32.90 8.15
N VAL A 308 -2.80 33.65 7.26
CA VAL A 308 -1.39 34.01 7.33
C VAL A 308 -1.23 35.52 7.54
N PRO A 309 -0.06 35.96 8.03
CA PRO A 309 0.26 37.37 8.15
C PRO A 309 -0.05 38.16 6.90
#